data_AF-A0A2N2STP4-F1
#
_entry.id   AF-A0A2N2STP4-F1
#
_cell.length_a   1.000
_cell.length_b   1.000
_cell.length_c   1.000
_cell.angle_alpha   90.00
_cell.angle_beta   90.00
_cell.angle_gamma   90.00
#
_symmetry.space_group_name_H-M   'P 1'
#
loop_
_entity.id
_entity.type
_entity.pdbx_description
1 polymer ?
#
loop_
_entity_poly.entity_id
_entity_poly.type
_entity_poly.pdbx_seq_one_letter_code
_entity_poly.pdbx_strand_id
1 'polypeptide(L)'
;QLDDLTRCHEGKRPKPWAVADAPADYIAAQMKAIVGIEITITSIAGKWKMSQNKSEADRSGVLSGLRAEHDPHRNPALADQVEASKQTGG
;
A
#
# COMPACT_ATOMS: atom_id res chain seq x y z
N GLN A 1 -13.77 8.37 16.40
CA GLN A 1 -12.52 8.31 15.60
C GLN A 1 -11.41 7.57 16.33
N LEU A 2 -10.90 8.03 17.48
CA LEU A 2 -9.81 7.32 18.19
C LEU A 2 -10.22 5.89 18.61
N ASP A 3 -11.41 5.75 19.21
CA ASP A 3 -11.95 4.45 19.64
C ASP A 3 -12.19 3.49 18.48
N ASP A 4 -12.58 4.02 17.31
CA ASP A 4 -12.85 3.22 16.11
C ASP A 4 -11.55 2.65 15.53
N LEU A 5 -10.49 3.46 15.54
CA LEU A 5 -9.16 3.06 15.10
C LEU A 5 -8.55 2.03 16.06
N THR A 6 -8.66 2.27 17.37
CA THR A 6 -8.21 1.31 18.40
C THR A 6 -8.95 -0.02 18.25
N ARG A 7 -10.27 0.01 18.05
CA ARG A 7 -11.06 -1.20 17.80
C ARG A 7 -10.65 -1.94 16.53
N CYS A 8 -10.33 -1.21 15.45
CA CYS A 8 -9.86 -1.80 14.20
C CYS A 8 -8.55 -2.57 14.38
N HIS A 9 -7.61 -2.05 15.18
CA HIS A 9 -6.28 -2.63 15.35
C HIS A 9 -6.16 -3.63 16.51
N GLU A 10 -6.90 -3.44 17.61
CA GLU A 10 -6.80 -4.27 18.83
C GLU A 10 -7.90 -5.33 18.93
N GLY A 11 -9.00 -5.21 18.17
CA GLY A 11 -10.20 -6.05 18.32
C GLY A 11 -9.99 -7.54 18.03
N LYS A 12 -8.89 -7.93 17.37
CA LYS A 12 -8.53 -9.33 17.14
C LYS A 12 -7.63 -9.93 18.23
N ARG A 13 -7.24 -9.14 19.24
CA ARG A 13 -6.36 -9.62 20.30
C ARG A 13 -7.14 -10.36 21.39
N PRO A 14 -6.54 -11.38 22.05
CA PRO A 14 -7.18 -12.10 23.16
C PRO A 14 -7.58 -11.21 24.33
N LYS A 15 -6.84 -10.12 24.55
CA LYS A 15 -7.16 -9.07 25.51
C LYS A 15 -7.08 -7.72 24.79
N PRO A 16 -8.18 -7.25 24.17
CA PRO A 16 -8.18 -6.00 23.42
C PRO A 16 -8.03 -4.83 24.39
N TRP A 17 -7.14 -3.90 24.05
CA TRP A 17 -6.96 -2.66 24.80
C TRP A 17 -7.95 -1.60 24.32
N ALA A 18 -8.61 -0.90 25.25
CA ALA A 18 -9.49 0.22 24.98
C ALA A 18 -8.81 1.55 25.36
N VAL A 19 -9.15 2.63 24.65
CA VAL A 19 -8.64 3.96 24.98
C VAL A 19 -8.95 4.34 26.43
N ALA A 20 -10.13 3.95 26.93
CA ALA A 20 -10.56 4.17 28.31
C ALA A 20 -9.76 3.39 29.37
N ASP A 21 -8.92 2.43 28.98
CA ASP A 21 -8.02 1.73 29.90
C ASP A 21 -6.82 2.59 30.32
N ALA A 22 -6.59 3.73 29.63
CA ALA A 22 -5.61 4.72 30.05
C ALA A 22 -6.20 5.76 31.03
N PRO A 23 -5.37 6.37 31.90
CA PRO A 23 -5.80 7.48 32.75
C PRO A 23 -6.39 8.65 31.96
N ALA A 24 -7.46 9.25 32.47
CA ALA A 24 -8.21 10.27 31.75
C ALA A 24 -7.41 11.56 31.46
N ASP A 25 -6.52 11.93 32.38
CA ASP A 25 -5.59 13.05 32.23
C ASP A 25 -4.55 12.81 31.13
N TYR A 26 -4.06 11.57 31.02
CA TYR A 26 -3.14 11.14 29.97
C TYR A 26 -3.81 11.17 28.58
N ILE A 27 -5.07 10.70 28.47
CA ILE A 27 -5.85 10.78 27.23
C ILE A 27 -6.06 12.24 26.82
N ALA A 28 -6.48 13.08 27.75
CA ALA A 28 -6.74 14.50 27.49
C ALA A 28 -5.50 15.27 27.04
N ALA A 29 -4.32 14.95 27.59
CA ALA A 29 -3.05 15.54 27.18
C ALA A 29 -2.67 15.12 25.75
N GLN A 30 -2.76 13.82 25.44
CA GLN A 30 -2.44 13.30 24.10
C GLN A 30 -3.39 13.82 23.03
N MET A 31 -4.69 13.94 23.32
CA MET A 31 -5.66 14.49 22.38
C MET A 31 -5.35 15.94 21.99
N LYS A 32 -4.86 16.77 22.92
CA LYS A 32 -4.44 18.15 22.62
C LYS A 32 -3.22 18.22 21.71
N ALA A 33 -2.40 17.18 21.67
CA ALA A 33 -1.20 17.10 20.84
C ALA A 33 -1.47 16.51 19.45
N ILE A 34 -2.66 15.96 19.20
CA ILE A 34 -3.03 15.37 17.91
C ILE A 34 -3.70 16.42 17.03
N VAL A 35 -3.09 16.69 15.88
CA VAL A 35 -3.71 17.49 14.82
C VAL A 35 -4.38 16.54 13.83
N GLY A 36 -5.70 16.60 13.74
CA GLY A 36 -6.46 15.86 12.73
C GLY A 36 -6.44 16.59 11.39
N ILE A 37 -6.12 15.86 10.31
CA ILE A 37 -6.27 16.35 8.94
C ILE A 37 -7.29 15.46 8.21
N GLU A 38 -8.14 16.09 7.41
CA GLU A 38 -9.07 15.40 6.51
C GLU A 38 -8.61 15.66 5.06
N ILE A 39 -8.42 14.58 4.31
CA ILE A 39 -8.07 14.66 2.89
C ILE A 39 -9.24 14.10 2.09
N THR A 40 -10.06 15.00 1.56
CA THR A 40 -11.11 14.61 0.61
C THR A 40 -10.45 14.16 -0.69
N ILE A 41 -10.72 12.91 -1.09
CA ILE A 41 -10.24 12.39 -2.37
C ILE A 41 -11.06 13.05 -3.48
N THR A 42 -10.46 14.00 -4.21
CA THR A 42 -11.09 14.68 -5.35
C THR A 42 -10.86 13.95 -6.67
N SER A 43 -9.71 13.28 -6.80
CA SER A 43 -9.36 12.46 -7.95
C SER A 43 -8.24 11.50 -7.59
N ILE A 44 -8.15 10.40 -8.34
CA ILE A 44 -7.04 9.44 -8.23
C ILE A 44 -6.44 9.32 -9.62
N ALA A 45 -5.14 9.60 -9.75
CA ALA A 45 -4.39 9.45 -10.99
C ALA A 45 -3.24 8.45 -10.79
N GLY A 46 -3.25 7.37 -11.56
CA GLY A 46 -2.17 6.39 -11.61
C GLY A 46 -1.36 6.54 -12.89
N LYS A 47 -0.02 6.54 -12.79
CA LYS A 47 0.85 6.50 -13.98
C LYS A 47 1.43 5.11 -14.16
N TRP A 48 0.98 4.42 -15.20
CA TRP A 48 1.44 3.08 -15.53
C TRP A 48 2.67 3.13 -16.45
N LYS A 49 3.88 2.91 -15.92
CA LYS A 49 5.14 2.90 -16.70
C LYS A 49 5.66 1.47 -16.88
N MET A 50 5.13 0.73 -17.85
CA MET A 50 5.57 -0.64 -18.16
C MET A 50 6.51 -0.73 -19.36
N SER A 51 7.51 0.17 -19.39
CA SER A 51 8.61 0.07 -20.36
C SER A 51 8.14 -0.04 -21.82
N GLN A 52 7.04 0.64 -22.16
CA GLN A 52 6.32 0.54 -23.44
C GLN A 52 7.17 0.93 -24.67
N ASN A 53 8.27 1.69 -24.48
CA ASN A 53 9.18 2.15 -25.54
C ASN A 53 10.58 1.49 -25.50
N LYS A 54 10.75 0.32 -24.87
CA LYS A 54 12.06 -0.37 -24.83
C LYS A 54 12.17 -1.53 -25.80
N SER A 55 13.41 -1.88 -26.12
CA SER A 55 13.78 -2.98 -27.02
C SER A 55 13.25 -4.33 -26.50
N GLU A 56 13.10 -5.31 -27.38
CA GLU A 56 12.66 -6.65 -27.02
C GLU A 56 13.60 -7.34 -26.01
N ALA A 57 14.91 -7.07 -26.14
CA ALA A 57 15.93 -7.55 -25.21
C ALA A 57 15.74 -7.01 -23.79
N ASP A 58 15.47 -5.71 -23.64
CA ASP A 58 15.23 -5.10 -22.32
C ASP A 58 13.97 -5.66 -21.65
N ARG A 59 12.93 -5.94 -22.45
CA ARG A 59 11.67 -6.50 -21.94
C ARG A 59 11.86 -7.94 -21.46
N SER A 60 12.59 -8.75 -22.23
CA SER A 60 12.94 -10.12 -21.84
C SER A 60 13.73 -10.16 -20.53
N GLY A 61 14.69 -9.23 -20.35
CA GLY A 61 15.43 -9.08 -19.10
C GLY A 61 14.53 -8.72 -17.90
N VAL A 62 13.58 -7.79 -18.09
CA VAL A 62 12.61 -7.40 -17.04
C VAL A 62 11.69 -8.56 -16.66
N LEU A 63 11.14 -9.29 -17.64
CA LEU A 63 10.29 -10.46 -17.36
C LEU A 63 11.06 -11.55 -16.61
N SER A 64 12.31 -11.80 -17.01
CA SER A 64 13.16 -12.80 -16.37
C SER A 64 13.48 -12.42 -14.92
N GLY A 65 13.82 -11.16 -14.66
CA GLY A 65 14.07 -10.65 -13.30
C GLY A 65 12.83 -10.71 -12.42
N LEU A 66 11.67 -10.27 -12.93
CA LEU A 66 10.41 -10.27 -12.16
C LEU A 66 9.89 -11.68 -11.86
N ARG A 67 10.26 -12.70 -12.65
CA ARG A 67 9.88 -14.10 -12.43
C ARG A 67 10.92 -14.89 -11.60
N ALA A 68 12.13 -14.36 -11.40
CA ALA A 68 13.22 -15.06 -10.69
C ALA A 68 12.88 -15.35 -9.22
N GLU A 69 12.97 -16.62 -8.82
CA GLU A 69 12.55 -17.08 -7.48
C GLU A 69 13.38 -16.51 -6.32
N HIS A 70 14.65 -16.20 -6.58
CA HIS A 70 15.60 -15.71 -5.58
C HIS A 70 15.72 -14.17 -5.54
N ASP A 71 14.95 -13.45 -6.35
CA ASP A 71 14.98 -11.98 -6.35
C ASP A 71 14.03 -11.43 -5.27
N PRO A 72 14.50 -10.54 -4.37
CA PRO A 72 13.66 -9.94 -3.33
C PRO A 72 12.52 -9.05 -3.90
N HIS A 73 12.61 -8.67 -5.18
CA HIS A 73 11.62 -7.91 -5.93
C HIS A 73 10.81 -8.76 -6.91
N ARG A 74 10.88 -10.09 -6.78
CA ARG A 74 10.05 -11.02 -7.56
C ARG A 74 8.58 -10.60 -7.52
N ASN A 75 8.00 -10.38 -8.70
CA ASN A 75 6.62 -9.95 -8.85
C ASN A 75 6.05 -10.52 -10.15
N PRO A 76 5.54 -11.77 -10.12
CA PRO A 76 5.01 -12.42 -11.31
C PRO A 76 3.79 -11.70 -11.89
N ALA A 77 2.95 -11.10 -11.06
CA ALA A 77 1.78 -10.33 -11.51
C ALA A 77 2.19 -9.09 -12.33
N LEU A 78 3.27 -8.42 -11.93
CA LEU A 78 3.83 -7.31 -12.70
C LEU A 78 4.47 -7.79 -14.01
N ALA A 79 5.11 -8.97 -14.00
CA ALA A 79 5.64 -9.58 -15.22
C ALA A 79 4.52 -9.83 -16.25
N ASP A 80 3.39 -10.37 -15.80
CA ASP A 80 2.24 -10.64 -16.67
C ASP A 80 1.64 -9.34 -17.25
N GLN A 81 1.67 -8.24 -16.49
CA GLN A 81 1.26 -6.92 -16.98
C GLN A 81 2.24 -6.31 -17.99
N VAL A 82 3.54 -6.55 -17.82
CA VAL A 82 4.56 -6.17 -18.81
C VAL A 82 4.36 -6.95 -20.12
N GLU A 83 3.99 -8.24 -20.03
CA GLU A 83 3.65 -9.09 -21.17
C GLU A 83 2.35 -8.63 -21.87
N ALA A 84 1.28 -8.36 -21.11
CA ALA A 84 -0.02 -7.91 -21.62
C ALA A 84 0.03 -6.51 -22.27
N SER A 85 0.95 -5.65 -21.85
CA SER A 85 1.15 -4.33 -22.47
C SER A 85 1.60 -4.38 -23.94
N LYS A 86 1.89 -5.58 -24.47
CA LYS A 86 2.20 -5.83 -25.89
C LYS A 86 0.96 -5.73 -26.80
N GLN A 87 -0.27 -5.85 -26.27
CA GLN A 87 -1.50 -5.89 -27.08
C GLN A 87 -2.28 -4.55 -27.22
N THR A 88 -1.96 -3.51 -26.44
CA THR A 88 -2.75 -2.25 -26.44
C THR A 88 -2.15 -1.13 -27.30
N GLY A 89 -1.17 -1.43 -28.15
CA GLY A 89 -0.50 -0.48 -29.04
C GLY A 89 -0.79 -0.71 -30.53
N GLY A 90 -2.07 -0.84 -30.89
CA GLY A 90 -2.56 -0.84 -32.26
C GLY A 90 -3.33 0.42 -32.57
#